data_AF-A0A3E0IPU5-F1
#
_entry.id   AF-A0A3E0IPU5-F1
#
_cell.length_a   1.000
_cell.length_b   1.000
_cell.length_c   1.000
_cell.angle_alpha   90.00
_cell.angle_beta   90.00
_cell.angle_gamma   90.00
#
_symmetry.space_group_name_H-M   'P 1'
#
loop_
_entity.id
_entity.type
_entity.pdbx_description
1 polymer ?
#
loop_
_entity_poly.entity_id
_entity_poly.type
_entity_poly.pdbx_seq_one_letter_code
_entity_poly.pdbx_strand_id
1 'polypeptide(L)'
;MTTTLLLILISVFTLILILFIIRIKYYHNRLDVAKYTHSQLINKISRIQHEHQLTSPNHPNDHPEYHFNLRKVKQQLIDILDAYKLDSDLKEYHIIATSQIAKKNSLYAYIHYFDYIIVTNIGIVLIDIKTLKNKTFLHFNGGRSFKTEDDVDKTIAQYLANRYHAQFNTNMTTPYTFSEKVTQNGIQFQFDKYDPWMISKKSITYLNDYFESSLDIAMTTKSYIYCIQENTQLIVGDVKSDENVSICRNKNALNTAIHHLIKTSRSNFSSQNITYIVNSFLKHE
;
A
#
# COMPACT_ATOMS: atom_id res chain seq x y z
N MET A 1 -5.67 -71.71 38.41
CA MET A 1 -4.88 -70.45 38.34
C MET A 1 -4.20 -70.24 36.98
N THR A 2 -3.71 -71.28 36.31
CA THR A 2 -3.02 -71.17 35.01
C THR A 2 -3.96 -70.80 33.84
N THR A 3 -5.17 -71.36 33.80
CA THR A 3 -6.18 -71.09 32.76
C THR A 3 -6.75 -69.67 32.82
N THR A 4 -6.98 -69.15 34.02
CA THR A 4 -7.45 -67.77 34.24
C THR A 4 -6.39 -66.75 33.84
N LEU A 5 -5.12 -67.02 34.13
CA LEU A 5 -4.01 -66.15 33.72
C LEU A 5 -3.83 -66.13 32.20
N LEU A 6 -3.99 -67.28 31.54
CA LEU A 6 -3.95 -67.40 30.08
C LEU A 6 -5.06 -66.58 29.40
N LEU A 7 -6.30 -66.66 29.92
CA LEU A 7 -7.44 -65.90 29.39
C LEU A 7 -7.24 -64.38 29.54
N ILE A 8 -6.68 -63.93 30.66
CA ILE A 8 -6.34 -62.51 30.86
C ILE A 8 -5.28 -62.08 29.84
N LEU A 9 -4.26 -62.90 29.61
CA LEU A 9 -3.18 -62.57 28.67
C LEU A 9 -3.68 -62.45 27.22
N ILE A 10 -4.59 -63.36 26.81
CA ILE A 10 -5.24 -63.32 25.50
C ILE A 10 -6.10 -62.05 25.36
N SER A 11 -6.87 -61.70 26.39
CA SER A 11 -7.71 -60.49 26.41
C SER A 11 -6.89 -59.20 26.31
N VAL A 12 -5.75 -59.13 27.01
CA VAL A 12 -4.84 -57.98 26.92
C VAL A 12 -4.21 -57.90 25.53
N PHE A 13 -3.82 -59.04 24.95
CA PHE A 13 -3.25 -59.07 23.61
C PHE A 13 -4.24 -58.61 22.53
N THR A 14 -5.50 -59.04 22.61
CA THR A 14 -6.53 -58.61 21.65
C THR A 14 -6.82 -57.11 21.77
N LEU A 15 -6.84 -56.56 22.99
CA LEU A 15 -7.02 -55.12 23.21
C LEU A 15 -5.87 -54.30 22.60
N ILE A 16 -4.63 -54.74 22.78
CA ILE A 16 -3.44 -54.08 22.20
C ILE A 16 -3.52 -54.10 20.66
N LEU A 17 -3.94 -55.23 20.07
CA LEU A 17 -4.07 -55.38 18.63
C LEU A 17 -5.11 -54.39 18.05
N ILE A 18 -6.25 -54.23 18.73
CA ILE A 18 -7.30 -53.29 18.32
C ILE A 18 -6.80 -51.85 18.38
N LEU A 19 -6.13 -51.46 19.47
CA LEU A 19 -5.56 -50.11 19.61
C LEU A 19 -4.52 -49.80 18.53
N PHE A 20 -3.71 -50.80 18.15
CA PHE A 20 -2.71 -50.66 17.09
C PHE A 20 -3.35 -50.41 15.71
N ILE A 21 -4.42 -51.14 15.38
CA ILE A 21 -5.16 -50.96 14.11
C ILE A 21 -5.82 -49.56 14.06
N ILE A 22 -6.43 -49.11 15.16
CA ILE A 22 -7.02 -47.76 15.25
C ILE A 22 -5.94 -46.69 15.03
N ARG A 23 -4.75 -46.87 15.64
CA ARG A 23 -3.62 -45.97 15.46
C ARG A 23 -3.18 -45.90 14.00
N ILE A 24 -2.98 -47.04 13.33
CA ILE A 24 -2.61 -47.07 11.91
C ILE A 24 -3.63 -46.32 11.06
N LYS A 25 -4.92 -46.58 11.26
CA LYS A 25 -6.01 -45.92 10.51
C LYS A 25 -6.03 -44.40 10.75
N TYR A 26 -5.79 -43.97 11.99
CA TYR A 26 -5.69 -42.55 12.34
C TYR A 26 -4.51 -41.85 11.63
N TYR A 27 -3.33 -42.48 11.62
CA TYR A 27 -2.16 -41.94 10.93
C TYR A 27 -2.32 -41.93 9.40
N HIS A 28 -2.96 -42.95 8.83
CA HIS A 28 -3.26 -42.98 7.39
C HIS A 28 -4.20 -41.84 6.98
N ASN A 29 -5.29 -41.63 7.72
CA ASN A 29 -6.22 -40.52 7.46
C ASN A 29 -5.53 -39.14 7.57
N ARG A 30 -4.63 -38.96 8.54
CA ARG A 30 -3.83 -37.71 8.67
C ARG A 30 -2.91 -37.50 7.45
N LEU A 31 -2.28 -38.57 6.97
CA LEU A 31 -1.43 -38.55 5.78
C LEU A 31 -2.23 -38.24 4.51
N ASP A 32 -3.42 -38.81 4.36
CA ASP A 32 -4.28 -38.57 3.19
C ASP A 32 -4.85 -37.14 3.21
N VAL A 33 -5.24 -36.63 4.38
CA VAL A 33 -5.64 -35.22 4.53
C VAL A 33 -4.48 -34.29 4.19
N ALA A 34 -3.25 -34.59 4.63
CA ALA A 34 -2.05 -33.80 4.32
C ALA A 34 -1.70 -33.83 2.82
N LYS A 35 -1.76 -35.00 2.19
CA LYS A 35 -1.59 -35.15 0.74
C LYS A 35 -2.66 -34.37 -0.03
N TYR A 36 -3.91 -34.47 0.39
CA TYR A 36 -5.02 -33.74 -0.22
C TYR A 36 -4.86 -32.22 -0.08
N THR A 37 -4.49 -31.71 1.11
CA THR A 37 -4.24 -30.28 1.32
C THR A 37 -3.05 -29.79 0.49
N HIS A 38 -1.97 -30.58 0.41
CA HIS A 38 -0.82 -30.25 -0.43
C HIS A 38 -1.20 -30.18 -1.92
N SER A 39 -1.96 -31.15 -2.42
CA SER A 39 -2.46 -31.13 -3.81
C SER A 39 -3.40 -29.96 -4.07
N GLN A 40 -4.27 -29.60 -3.13
CA GLN A 40 -5.13 -28.42 -3.24
C GLN A 40 -4.33 -27.11 -3.22
N LEU A 41 -3.27 -27.02 -2.41
CA LEU A 41 -2.37 -25.87 -2.39
C LEU A 41 -1.59 -25.75 -3.71
N ILE A 42 -1.05 -26.85 -4.24
CA ILE A 42 -0.39 -26.88 -5.55
C ILE A 42 -1.36 -26.45 -6.65
N ASN A 43 -2.59 -26.96 -6.65
CA ASN A 43 -3.60 -26.61 -7.65
C ASN A 43 -4.02 -25.14 -7.54
N LYS A 44 -4.11 -24.59 -6.33
CA LYS A 44 -4.37 -23.16 -6.13
C LYS A 44 -3.19 -22.31 -6.61
N ILE A 45 -1.96 -22.71 -6.31
CA ILE A 45 -0.75 -22.04 -6.78
C ILE A 45 -0.66 -22.10 -8.30
N SER A 46 -0.92 -23.25 -8.93
CA SER A 46 -0.86 -23.39 -10.39
C SER A 46 -1.97 -22.61 -11.09
N ARG A 47 -3.18 -22.56 -10.52
CA ARG A 47 -4.26 -21.71 -11.02
C ARG A 47 -3.91 -20.22 -10.92
N ILE A 48 -3.37 -19.77 -9.78
CA ILE A 48 -2.91 -18.40 -9.59
C ILE A 48 -1.73 -18.08 -10.53
N GLN A 49 -0.81 -19.03 -10.74
CA GLN A 49 0.28 -18.89 -11.72
C GLN A 49 -0.24 -18.77 -13.15
N HIS A 50 -1.24 -19.57 -13.53
CA HIS A 50 -1.86 -19.51 -14.85
C HIS A 50 -2.64 -18.19 -15.04
N GLU A 51 -3.40 -17.76 -14.03
CA GLU A 51 -4.07 -16.45 -14.01
C GLU A 51 -3.04 -15.30 -14.09
N HIS A 52 -1.88 -15.41 -13.45
CA HIS A 52 -0.77 -14.46 -13.57
C HIS A 52 -0.08 -14.46 -14.92
N GLN A 53 0.13 -15.62 -15.55
CA GLN A 53 0.70 -15.70 -16.89
C GLN A 53 -0.20 -15.05 -17.95
N LEU A 54 -1.51 -15.08 -17.74
CA LEU A 54 -2.48 -14.45 -18.63
C LEU A 54 -2.62 -12.93 -18.41
N THR A 55 -2.30 -12.42 -17.22
CA THR A 55 -2.54 -11.01 -16.83
C THR A 55 -1.27 -10.18 -16.69
N SER A 56 -0.10 -10.81 -16.54
CA SER A 56 1.18 -10.13 -16.38
C SER A 56 1.95 -10.16 -17.71
N PRO A 57 2.20 -9.01 -18.36
CA PRO A 57 3.18 -8.97 -19.42
C PRO A 57 4.54 -9.28 -18.79
N ASN A 58 5.11 -10.43 -19.13
CA ASN A 58 6.50 -10.78 -18.84
C ASN A 58 7.41 -9.71 -19.45
N HIS A 59 7.85 -8.73 -18.66
CA HIS A 59 9.01 -7.93 -19.02
C HIS A 59 9.92 -7.69 -17.82
N PRO A 60 11.15 -8.23 -17.82
CA PRO A 60 12.22 -7.72 -16.99
C PRO A 60 12.72 -6.43 -17.65
N ASN A 61 12.12 -5.29 -17.28
CA ASN A 61 12.64 -3.93 -17.47
C ASN A 61 11.71 -2.93 -16.75
N ASP A 62 11.80 -2.86 -15.41
CA ASP A 62 11.00 -1.92 -14.58
C ASP A 62 11.31 -0.42 -14.87
N HIS A 63 12.42 -0.11 -15.54
CA HIS A 63 12.88 1.28 -15.72
C HIS A 63 12.17 2.08 -16.84
N PRO A 64 12.03 1.59 -18.09
CA PRO A 64 11.32 2.34 -19.12
C PRO A 64 9.83 2.52 -18.82
N GLU A 65 9.19 1.52 -18.19
CA GLU A 65 7.76 1.59 -17.86
C GLU A 65 7.48 2.63 -16.76
N TYR A 66 8.32 2.70 -15.71
CA TYR A 66 8.18 3.73 -14.67
C TYR A 66 8.33 5.15 -15.25
N HIS A 67 9.37 5.43 -16.04
CA HIS A 67 9.54 6.75 -16.65
C HIS A 67 8.44 7.10 -17.66
N PHE A 68 7.95 6.11 -18.42
CA PHE A 68 6.80 6.27 -19.31
C PHE A 68 5.54 6.65 -18.52
N ASN A 69 5.28 5.94 -17.43
CA ASN A 69 4.17 6.20 -16.54
C ASN A 69 4.25 7.59 -15.91
N LEU A 70 5.42 8.03 -15.43
CA LEU A 70 5.63 9.39 -14.91
C LEU A 70 5.28 10.46 -15.93
N ARG A 71 5.68 10.29 -17.20
CA ARG A 71 5.36 11.24 -18.28
C ARG A 71 3.87 11.24 -18.60
N LYS A 72 3.24 10.06 -18.67
CA LYS A 72 1.80 9.91 -18.90
C LYS A 72 0.99 10.59 -17.81
N VAL A 73 1.34 10.38 -16.54
CA VAL A 73 0.66 11.02 -15.40
C VAL A 73 0.87 12.53 -15.40
N LYS A 74 2.08 13.00 -15.71
CA LYS A 74 2.33 14.43 -15.87
C LYS A 74 1.42 15.05 -16.93
N GLN A 75 1.28 14.40 -18.08
CA GLN A 75 0.36 14.88 -19.12
C GLN A 75 -1.09 14.90 -18.63
N GLN A 76 -1.54 13.85 -17.94
CA GLN A 76 -2.89 13.82 -17.35
C GLN A 76 -3.12 14.94 -16.34
N LEU A 77 -2.12 15.26 -15.51
CA LEU A 77 -2.17 16.38 -14.58
C LEU A 77 -2.27 17.72 -15.30
N ILE A 78 -1.48 17.92 -16.36
CA ILE A 78 -1.54 19.12 -17.21
C ILE A 78 -2.94 19.25 -17.81
N ASP A 79 -3.48 18.19 -18.43
CA ASP A 79 -4.83 18.22 -19.01
C ASP A 79 -5.90 18.62 -17.98
N ILE A 80 -5.81 18.10 -16.74
CA ILE A 80 -6.76 18.40 -15.66
C ILE A 80 -6.61 19.87 -15.20
N LEU A 81 -5.38 20.32 -14.95
CA LEU A 81 -5.13 21.67 -14.43
C LEU A 81 -5.42 22.74 -15.48
N ASP A 82 -5.12 22.48 -16.77
CA ASP A 82 -5.44 23.38 -17.86
C ASP A 82 -6.95 23.53 -18.05
N ALA A 83 -7.74 22.46 -17.88
CA ALA A 83 -9.20 22.56 -17.88
C ALA A 83 -9.70 23.54 -16.79
N TYR A 84 -9.22 23.38 -15.55
CA TYR A 84 -9.58 24.30 -14.48
C TYR A 84 -9.03 25.72 -14.65
N LYS A 85 -7.92 25.87 -15.37
CA LYS A 85 -7.37 27.19 -15.71
C LYS A 85 -8.22 27.89 -16.77
N LEU A 86 -8.70 27.17 -17.77
CA LEU A 86 -9.61 27.69 -18.80
C LEU A 86 -10.95 28.12 -18.20
N ASP A 87 -11.47 27.35 -17.25
CA ASP A 87 -12.72 27.64 -16.54
C ASP A 87 -12.57 28.78 -15.50
N SER A 88 -11.39 29.39 -15.37
CA SER A 88 -11.05 30.43 -14.38
C SER A 88 -11.16 30.01 -12.91
N ASP A 89 -11.37 28.72 -12.64
CA ASP A 89 -11.34 28.10 -11.32
C ASP A 89 -9.90 28.03 -10.76
N LEU A 90 -8.90 28.06 -11.64
CA LEU A 90 -7.48 28.11 -11.33
C LEU A 90 -6.81 29.27 -12.09
N LYS A 91 -5.95 30.04 -11.43
CA LYS A 91 -5.25 31.18 -12.06
C LYS A 91 -3.88 30.78 -12.58
N GLU A 92 -3.12 30.10 -11.74
CA GLU A 92 -1.72 29.78 -12.00
C GLU A 92 -1.36 28.45 -11.31
N TYR A 93 -0.52 27.66 -11.97
CA TYR A 93 0.06 26.46 -11.41
C TYR A 93 1.47 26.19 -11.94
N HIS A 94 2.26 25.47 -11.14
CA HIS A 94 3.60 24.98 -11.47
C HIS A 94 3.71 23.51 -11.05
N ILE A 95 4.16 22.64 -11.96
CA ILE A 95 4.43 21.23 -11.67
C ILE A 95 5.94 21.04 -11.54
N ILE A 96 6.40 20.66 -10.35
CA ILE A 96 7.80 20.41 -10.02
C ILE A 96 7.99 18.91 -9.90
N ALA A 97 8.94 18.34 -10.66
CA ALA A 97 9.37 16.97 -10.44
C ALA A 97 10.35 16.93 -9.27
N THR A 98 10.09 16.09 -8.27
CA THR A 98 10.93 16.01 -7.06
C THR A 98 12.36 15.54 -7.36
N SER A 99 12.55 14.82 -8.47
CA SER A 99 13.86 14.43 -9.00
C SER A 99 14.75 15.61 -9.36
N GLN A 100 14.18 16.81 -9.55
CA GLN A 100 14.92 18.06 -9.82
C GLN A 100 15.34 18.79 -8.54
N ILE A 101 14.81 18.38 -7.39
CA ILE A 101 15.08 19.02 -6.11
C ILE A 101 16.38 18.48 -5.53
N ALA A 102 17.29 19.39 -5.15
CA ALA A 102 18.57 19.00 -4.58
C ALA A 102 18.40 18.38 -3.19
N LYS A 103 19.17 17.31 -2.91
CA LYS A 103 19.17 16.61 -1.62
C LYS A 103 19.49 17.50 -0.41
N LYS A 104 20.23 18.59 -0.66
CA LYS A 104 20.64 19.59 0.33
C LYS A 104 19.54 20.60 0.69
N ASN A 105 18.46 20.67 -0.11
CA ASN A 105 17.32 21.52 0.19
C ASN A 105 16.67 21.12 1.52
N SER A 106 16.35 22.10 2.37
CA SER A 106 15.79 21.88 3.71
C SER A 106 14.45 21.12 3.71
N LEU A 107 13.68 21.23 2.63
CA LEU A 107 12.39 20.56 2.46
C LEU A 107 12.54 19.13 1.91
N TYR A 108 13.74 18.76 1.41
CA TYR A 108 13.98 17.50 0.69
C TYR A 108 13.54 16.27 1.51
N ALA A 109 13.82 16.26 2.82
CA ALA A 109 13.47 15.17 3.72
C ALA A 109 11.97 14.86 3.76
N TYR A 110 11.11 15.81 3.39
CA TYR A 110 9.66 15.68 3.41
C TYR A 110 9.07 15.49 2.01
N ILE A 111 9.77 15.88 0.95
CA ILE A 111 9.20 15.88 -0.41
C ILE A 111 9.79 14.84 -1.35
N HIS A 112 10.96 14.26 -1.06
CA HIS A 112 11.60 13.28 -1.95
C HIS A 112 10.83 11.95 -2.10
N TYR A 113 9.78 11.74 -1.32
CA TYR A 113 8.93 10.55 -1.39
C TYR A 113 7.83 10.64 -2.47
N PHE A 114 7.55 11.86 -2.95
CA PHE A 114 6.56 12.12 -3.99
C PHE A 114 7.24 12.20 -5.35
N ASP A 115 6.51 12.00 -6.44
CA ASP A 115 7.04 12.16 -7.80
C ASP A 115 6.88 13.60 -8.29
N TYR A 116 5.75 14.23 -7.96
CA TYR A 116 5.44 15.61 -8.32
C TYR A 116 4.93 16.42 -7.15
N ILE A 117 5.30 17.70 -7.14
CA ILE A 117 4.70 18.75 -6.32
C ILE A 117 4.03 19.72 -7.28
N ILE A 118 2.76 20.02 -7.04
CA ILE A 118 2.02 21.01 -7.81
C ILE A 118 1.76 22.20 -6.90
N VAL A 119 2.29 23.35 -7.27
CA VAL A 119 2.03 24.61 -6.57
C VAL A 119 0.99 25.37 -7.37
N THR A 120 -0.12 25.73 -6.75
CA THR A 120 -1.23 26.43 -7.39
C THR A 120 -1.60 27.68 -6.61
N ASN A 121 -2.38 28.60 -7.17
CA ASN A 121 -2.90 29.75 -6.42
C ASN A 121 -3.84 29.37 -5.27
N ILE A 122 -4.27 28.11 -5.17
CA ILE A 122 -5.19 27.62 -4.15
C ILE A 122 -4.54 26.56 -3.25
N GLY A 123 -3.23 26.36 -3.28
CA GLY A 123 -2.59 25.37 -2.41
C GLY A 123 -1.53 24.54 -3.09
N ILE A 124 -1.00 23.58 -2.32
CA ILE A 124 0.05 22.65 -2.75
C ILE A 124 -0.55 21.25 -2.87
N VAL A 125 -0.19 20.53 -3.92
CA VAL A 125 -0.58 19.13 -4.13
C VAL A 125 0.66 18.26 -4.23
N LEU A 126 0.72 17.23 -3.40
CA LEU A 126 1.79 16.21 -3.41
C LEU A 126 1.27 14.97 -4.14
N ILE A 127 1.91 14.56 -5.22
CA ILE A 127 1.53 13.38 -6.01
C ILE A 127 2.56 12.27 -5.80
N ASP A 128 2.12 11.17 -5.19
CA ASP A 128 2.89 9.93 -5.09
C ASP A 128 2.32 8.91 -6.09
N ILE A 129 3.08 8.58 -7.12
CA ILE A 129 2.70 7.68 -8.20
C ILE A 129 3.12 6.26 -7.83
N LYS A 130 2.13 5.38 -7.68
CA LYS A 130 2.33 3.97 -7.36
C LYS A 130 1.93 3.08 -8.52
N THR A 131 2.85 2.21 -8.91
CA THR A 131 2.51 1.00 -9.67
C THR A 131 2.18 -0.08 -8.65
N LEU A 132 0.88 -0.25 -8.39
CA LEU A 132 0.41 -1.32 -7.53
C LEU A 132 0.81 -2.66 -8.13
N LYS A 133 1.16 -3.62 -7.27
CA LYS A 133 1.30 -5.02 -7.69
C LYS A 133 -0.06 -5.71 -7.60
N ASN A 134 -0.12 -6.95 -8.10
CA ASN A 134 -1.31 -7.81 -8.15
C ASN A 134 -2.24 -7.66 -6.92
N LYS A 135 -1.65 -7.71 -5.72
CA LYS A 135 -2.35 -7.41 -4.47
C LYS A 135 -1.48 -6.52 -3.59
N THR A 136 -1.98 -5.33 -3.26
CA THR A 136 -1.27 -4.36 -2.42
C THR A 136 -2.11 -4.05 -1.18
N PHE A 137 -1.47 -4.07 -0.03
CA PHE A 137 -2.05 -3.83 1.28
C PHE A 137 -1.49 -2.51 1.80
N LEU A 138 -2.35 -1.52 1.99
CA LEU A 138 -1.96 -0.16 2.37
C LEU A 138 -2.37 0.12 3.82
N HIS A 139 -1.44 0.65 4.61
CA HIS A 139 -1.68 1.21 5.94
C HIS A 139 -2.27 0.23 6.98
N PHE A 140 -1.56 -0.87 7.23
CA PHE A 140 -1.91 -1.84 8.29
C PHE A 140 -1.05 -1.63 9.54
N ASN A 141 -1.69 -1.32 10.66
CA ASN A 141 -1.00 -1.03 11.92
C ASN A 141 -0.46 -2.31 12.58
N GLY A 142 0.85 -2.43 12.72
CA GLY A 142 1.46 -3.48 13.54
C GLY A 142 1.15 -3.29 15.02
N GLY A 143 1.05 -4.40 15.76
CA GLY A 143 0.87 -4.40 17.21
C GLY A 143 -0.56 -4.10 17.68
N ARG A 144 -1.55 -4.09 16.77
CA ARG A 144 -2.97 -3.97 17.12
C ARG A 144 -3.71 -5.29 16.93
N SER A 145 -4.57 -5.60 17.90
CA SER A 145 -5.58 -6.66 17.77
C SER A 145 -6.73 -6.17 16.90
N PHE A 146 -7.14 -6.99 15.94
CA PHE A 146 -8.27 -6.67 15.09
C PHE A 146 -9.59 -6.78 15.88
N LYS A 147 -10.54 -5.89 15.60
CA LYS A 147 -11.95 -6.08 15.98
C LYS A 147 -12.63 -6.71 14.75
N THR A 148 -12.98 -7.98 14.85
CA THR A 148 -13.76 -8.84 13.91
C THR A 148 -14.75 -8.10 12.99
N GLU A 149 -15.11 -8.58 11.79
CA GLU A 149 -14.60 -9.56 10.80
C GLU A 149 -15.65 -9.58 9.67
N ASP A 150 -15.39 -8.96 8.53
CA ASP A 150 -16.21 -9.15 7.31
C ASP A 150 -15.34 -9.33 6.04
N ASP A 151 -14.03 -9.09 6.13
CA ASP A 151 -13.12 -9.09 5.00
C ASP A 151 -11.90 -9.97 5.28
N VAL A 152 -11.87 -11.14 4.62
CA VAL A 152 -10.79 -12.13 4.72
C VAL A 152 -9.44 -11.51 4.37
N ASP A 153 -9.39 -10.60 3.41
CA ASP A 153 -8.14 -10.00 2.96
C ASP A 153 -7.58 -9.03 3.99
N LYS A 154 -8.44 -8.27 4.67
CA LYS A 154 -8.02 -7.42 5.79
C LYS A 154 -7.53 -8.24 6.97
N THR A 155 -8.18 -9.36 7.27
CA THR A 155 -7.74 -10.27 8.34
C THR A 155 -6.34 -10.84 8.05
N ILE A 156 -6.12 -11.34 6.83
CA ILE A 156 -4.81 -11.83 6.39
C ILE A 156 -3.77 -10.71 6.46
N ALA A 157 -4.11 -9.53 5.97
CA ALA A 157 -3.20 -8.39 5.95
C ALA A 157 -2.79 -7.95 7.37
N GLN A 158 -3.75 -7.88 8.29
CA GLN A 158 -3.48 -7.53 9.69
C GLN A 158 -2.60 -8.59 10.37
N TYR A 159 -2.86 -9.87 10.11
CA TYR A 159 -2.01 -10.96 10.62
C TYR A 159 -0.57 -10.82 10.12
N LEU A 160 -0.38 -10.58 8.82
CA LEU A 160 0.94 -10.40 8.23
C LEU A 160 1.66 -9.17 8.78
N ALA A 161 0.96 -8.04 8.92
CA ALA A 161 1.51 -6.83 9.52
C ALA A 161 1.98 -7.08 10.97
N ASN A 162 1.17 -7.78 11.77
CA ASN A 162 1.53 -8.13 13.15
C ASN A 162 2.73 -9.09 13.22
N ARG A 163 2.80 -10.08 12.32
CA ARG A 163 3.94 -11.01 12.24
C ARG A 163 5.24 -10.31 11.86
N TYR A 164 5.19 -9.42 10.87
CA TYR A 164 6.34 -8.61 10.49
C TYR A 164 6.76 -7.69 11.63
N HIS A 165 5.80 -6.99 12.23
CA HIS A 165 6.02 -6.09 13.35
C HIS A 165 6.70 -6.75 14.56
N ALA A 166 6.27 -7.97 14.90
CA ALA A 166 6.81 -8.74 16.03
C ALA A 166 8.32 -9.06 15.89
N GLN A 167 8.89 -9.03 14.68
CA GLN A 167 10.33 -9.27 14.47
C GLN A 167 11.21 -8.16 15.07
N PHE A 168 10.65 -6.97 15.30
CA PHE A 168 11.39 -5.79 15.74
C PHE A 168 11.30 -5.54 17.25
N ASN A 169 10.58 -6.37 18.01
CA ASN A 169 10.41 -6.25 19.47
C ASN A 169 10.06 -4.83 19.94
N THR A 170 9.15 -4.16 19.25
CA THR A 170 8.72 -2.79 19.55
C THR A 170 7.24 -2.76 19.96
N ASN A 171 6.87 -1.78 20.78
CA ASN A 171 5.49 -1.50 21.17
C ASN A 171 4.85 -0.39 20.32
N MET A 172 5.58 0.16 19.34
CA MET A 172 5.07 1.24 18.49
C MET A 172 4.04 0.72 17.50
N THR A 173 2.88 1.35 17.39
CA THR A 173 1.89 0.96 16.37
C THR A 173 2.23 1.61 15.02
N THR A 174 3.27 1.12 14.36
CA THR A 174 3.70 1.62 13.05
C THR A 174 2.82 1.01 11.95
N PRO A 175 2.27 1.83 11.03
CA PRO A 175 1.58 1.32 9.86
C PRO A 175 2.57 0.76 8.83
N TYR A 176 2.16 -0.31 8.17
CA TYR A 176 2.91 -0.97 7.10
C TYR A 176 2.11 -0.98 5.81
N THR A 177 2.83 -0.76 4.72
CA THR A 177 2.36 -1.01 3.35
C THR A 177 3.20 -2.13 2.76
N PHE A 178 2.56 -3.09 2.09
CA PHE A 178 3.23 -4.24 1.52
C PHE A 178 2.45 -4.81 0.33
N SER A 179 3.15 -5.57 -0.50
CA SER A 179 2.59 -6.15 -1.72
C SER A 179 2.84 -7.65 -1.80
N GLU A 180 1.90 -8.36 -2.40
CA GLU A 180 2.04 -9.76 -2.75
C GLU A 180 2.90 -9.92 -4.00
N LYS A 181 3.87 -10.82 -3.93
CA LYS A 181 4.71 -11.26 -5.05
C LYS A 181 4.55 -12.76 -5.22
N VAL A 182 3.85 -13.16 -6.28
CA VAL A 182 3.72 -14.57 -6.65
C VAL A 182 4.98 -15.02 -7.38
N THR A 183 5.57 -16.12 -6.92
CA THR A 183 6.75 -16.77 -7.49
C THR A 183 6.43 -18.20 -7.91
N GLN A 184 7.33 -18.83 -8.66
CA GLN A 184 7.20 -20.25 -9.03
C GLN A 184 7.07 -21.17 -7.81
N ASN A 185 7.65 -20.77 -6.68
CA ASN A 185 7.75 -21.59 -5.46
C ASN A 185 6.77 -21.16 -4.35
N GLY A 186 5.87 -20.21 -4.61
CA GLY A 186 4.87 -19.75 -3.66
C GLY A 186 4.68 -18.25 -3.61
N ILE A 187 4.03 -17.77 -2.55
CA ILE A 187 3.67 -16.37 -2.34
C ILE A 187 4.65 -15.73 -1.35
N GLN A 188 5.24 -14.60 -1.74
CA GLN A 188 6.09 -13.76 -0.88
C GLN A 188 5.43 -12.41 -0.65
N PHE A 189 5.53 -11.88 0.57
CA PHE A 189 5.07 -10.52 0.88
C PHE A 189 6.26 -9.58 0.98
N GLN A 190 6.26 -8.54 0.16
CA GLN A 190 7.31 -7.52 0.14
C GLN A 190 6.80 -6.28 0.87
N PHE A 191 7.41 -5.98 2.02
CA PHE A 191 7.12 -4.79 2.80
C PHE A 191 7.87 -3.58 2.25
N ASP A 192 7.15 -2.47 2.10
CA ASP A 192 7.74 -1.21 1.67
C ASP A 192 8.50 -0.56 2.84
N LYS A 193 9.53 0.20 2.50
CA LYS A 193 10.35 0.90 3.49
C LYS A 193 9.54 1.93 4.30
N TYR A 194 8.51 2.50 3.70
CA TYR A 194 7.67 3.52 4.30
C TYR A 194 6.21 3.35 3.86
N ASP A 195 5.30 3.76 4.73
CA ASP A 195 3.88 3.81 4.46
C ASP A 195 3.53 5.13 3.75
N PRO A 196 3.01 5.12 2.50
CA PRO A 196 2.73 6.34 1.75
C PRO A 196 1.77 7.28 2.48
N TRP A 197 0.74 6.73 3.12
CA TRP A 197 -0.25 7.53 3.85
C TRP A 197 0.36 8.27 5.05
N MET A 198 1.22 7.58 5.82
CA MET A 198 1.95 8.19 6.93
C MET A 198 2.91 9.27 6.46
N ILE A 199 3.63 9.04 5.36
CA ILE A 199 4.52 10.04 4.76
C ILE A 199 3.73 11.26 4.30
N SER A 200 2.62 11.08 3.59
CA SER A 200 1.71 12.16 3.18
C SER A 200 1.31 13.04 4.35
N LYS A 201 0.82 12.45 5.45
CA LYS A 201 0.44 13.20 6.66
C LYS A 201 1.59 14.04 7.21
N LYS A 202 2.76 13.40 7.40
CA LYS A 202 3.94 14.07 7.95
C LYS A 202 4.39 15.24 7.08
N SER A 203 4.40 15.05 5.76
CA SER A 203 4.82 16.07 4.81
C SER A 203 3.83 17.21 4.70
N ILE A 204 2.51 16.94 4.72
CA ILE A 204 1.47 17.97 4.74
C ILE A 204 1.62 18.87 5.96
N THR A 205 1.72 18.30 7.16
CA THR A 205 1.89 19.07 8.40
C THR A 205 3.11 19.96 8.32
N TYR A 206 4.27 19.38 7.96
CA TYR A 206 5.50 20.15 7.90
C TYR A 206 5.47 21.27 6.85
N LEU A 207 4.97 21.01 5.64
CA LEU A 207 4.90 22.02 4.59
C LEU A 207 3.94 23.15 4.93
N ASN A 208 2.80 22.83 5.55
CA ASN A 208 1.89 23.84 6.05
C ASN A 208 2.60 24.69 7.10
N ASP A 209 3.16 24.10 8.15
CA ASP A 209 3.85 24.85 9.22
C ASP A 209 4.98 25.74 8.66
N TYR A 210 5.78 25.22 7.72
CA TYR A 210 6.88 25.95 7.10
C TYR A 210 6.41 27.16 6.28
N PHE A 211 5.41 26.98 5.42
CA PHE A 211 4.95 28.07 4.56
C PHE A 211 3.99 29.04 5.27
N GLU A 212 3.18 28.57 6.21
CA GLU A 212 2.33 29.44 7.05
C GLU A 212 3.22 30.38 7.87
N SER A 213 4.27 29.87 8.50
CA SER A 213 5.22 30.71 9.25
C SER A 213 6.03 31.67 8.37
N SER A 214 6.31 31.30 7.12
CA SER A 214 7.11 32.11 6.19
C SER A 214 6.29 33.19 5.46
N LEU A 215 5.01 32.92 5.19
CA LEU A 215 4.15 33.77 4.35
C LEU A 215 3.02 34.45 5.12
N ASP A 216 2.75 34.04 6.37
CA ASP A 216 1.62 34.50 7.18
C ASP A 216 0.25 34.31 6.50
N ILE A 217 0.08 33.18 5.81
CA ILE A 217 -1.13 32.82 5.06
C ILE A 217 -1.47 31.36 5.31
N ALA A 218 -2.74 31.06 5.55
CA ALA A 218 -3.24 29.70 5.72
C ALA A 218 -2.94 28.80 4.50
N MET A 219 -2.37 27.62 4.76
CA MET A 219 -1.92 26.68 3.74
C MET A 219 -2.89 25.50 3.61
N THR A 220 -3.29 25.23 2.38
CA THR A 220 -4.03 24.02 2.00
C THR A 220 -3.07 23.14 1.21
N THR A 221 -2.57 22.09 1.85
CA THR A 221 -1.77 21.06 1.19
C THR A 221 -2.55 19.75 1.17
N LYS A 222 -2.69 19.16 -0.01
CA LYS A 222 -3.31 17.84 -0.22
C LYS A 222 -2.27 16.86 -0.76
N SER A 223 -2.40 15.59 -0.45
CA SER A 223 -1.58 14.53 -1.01
C SER A 223 -2.44 13.46 -1.68
N TYR A 224 -2.08 13.12 -2.92
CA TYR A 224 -2.76 12.10 -3.71
C TYR A 224 -1.81 10.95 -4.02
N ILE A 225 -2.15 9.76 -3.53
CA ILE A 225 -1.50 8.51 -3.88
C ILE A 225 -2.18 8.02 -5.16
N TYR A 226 -1.53 8.23 -6.30
CA TYR A 226 -2.06 7.91 -7.63
C TYR A 226 -1.62 6.52 -8.09
N CYS A 227 -2.57 5.61 -8.19
CA CYS A 227 -2.34 4.22 -8.59
C CYS A 227 -2.59 4.07 -10.10
N ILE A 228 -1.55 3.74 -10.87
CA ILE A 228 -1.61 3.74 -12.35
C ILE A 228 -2.38 2.52 -12.92
N GLN A 229 -2.50 1.43 -12.16
CA GLN A 229 -3.10 0.18 -12.66
C GLN A 229 -4.53 -0.01 -12.14
N GLU A 230 -5.47 -0.18 -13.07
CA GLU A 230 -6.91 -0.32 -12.77
C GLU A 230 -7.27 -1.72 -12.27
N ASN A 231 -6.50 -2.76 -12.68
CA ASN A 231 -6.83 -4.17 -12.41
C ASN A 231 -6.15 -4.78 -11.17
N THR A 232 -5.43 -3.99 -10.38
CA THR A 232 -4.77 -4.46 -9.16
C THR A 232 -5.70 -4.37 -7.95
N GLN A 233 -5.64 -5.37 -7.07
CA GLN A 233 -6.38 -5.32 -5.81
C GLN A 233 -5.62 -4.44 -4.80
N LEU A 234 -6.26 -3.35 -4.38
CA LEU A 234 -5.80 -2.52 -3.27
C LEU A 234 -6.70 -2.76 -2.06
N ILE A 235 -6.10 -3.27 -0.98
CA ILE A 235 -6.77 -3.48 0.30
C ILE A 235 -6.24 -2.41 1.25
N VAL A 236 -7.15 -1.56 1.71
CA VAL A 236 -6.81 -0.46 2.62
C VAL A 236 -7.17 -0.90 4.04
N GLY A 237 -6.20 -0.77 4.95
CA GLY A 237 -6.40 -1.03 6.38
C GLY A 237 -7.30 0.01 7.04
N ASP A 238 -7.29 0.06 8.37
CA ASP A 238 -8.08 1.02 9.16
C ASP A 238 -7.46 2.41 9.12
N VAL A 239 -7.50 3.02 7.94
CA VAL A 239 -7.20 4.41 7.72
C VAL A 239 -8.41 5.21 8.15
N LYS A 240 -8.27 6.05 9.19
CA LYS A 240 -9.28 7.09 9.44
C LYS A 240 -9.27 8.04 8.24
N SER A 241 -10.45 8.32 7.69
CA SER A 241 -10.63 9.32 6.64
C SER A 241 -9.86 10.58 7.01
N ASP A 242 -8.92 10.97 6.16
CA ASP A 242 -8.18 12.23 6.26
C ASP A 242 -8.57 13.06 5.05
N GLU A 243 -9.11 14.25 5.30
CA GLU A 243 -9.53 15.16 4.23
C GLU A 243 -8.35 15.59 3.34
N ASN A 244 -7.11 15.48 3.81
CA ASN A 244 -5.92 15.95 3.13
C ASN A 244 -5.12 14.87 2.42
N VAL A 245 -5.45 13.59 2.60
CA VAL A 245 -4.79 12.47 1.92
C VAL A 245 -5.84 11.64 1.18
N SER A 246 -5.64 11.39 -0.11
CA SER A 246 -6.56 10.59 -0.91
C SER A 246 -5.84 9.59 -1.81
N ILE A 247 -6.51 8.47 -2.08
CA ILE A 247 -6.01 7.44 -2.99
C ILE A 247 -6.81 7.54 -4.28
N CYS A 248 -6.11 7.78 -5.39
CA CYS A 248 -6.71 7.99 -6.70
C CYS A 248 -6.36 6.80 -7.60
N ARG A 249 -7.36 6.00 -8.00
CA ARG A 249 -7.13 4.76 -8.77
C ARG A 249 -7.20 4.91 -10.29
N ASN A 250 -7.57 6.09 -10.78
CA ASN A 250 -7.66 6.41 -12.20
C ASN A 250 -7.72 7.93 -12.41
N LYS A 251 -7.67 8.37 -13.68
CA LYS A 251 -7.72 9.78 -14.07
C LYS A 251 -8.96 10.50 -13.52
N ASN A 252 -10.11 9.84 -13.51
CA ASN A 252 -11.36 10.45 -13.02
C ASN A 252 -11.30 10.71 -11.51
N ALA A 253 -10.82 9.74 -10.72
CA ALA A 253 -10.64 9.91 -9.28
C ALA A 253 -9.63 11.01 -8.96
N LEU A 254 -8.55 11.13 -9.75
CA LEU A 254 -7.60 12.23 -9.63
C LEU A 254 -8.23 13.58 -9.95
N ASN A 255 -9.04 13.65 -11.02
CA ASN A 255 -9.78 14.85 -11.38
C ASN A 255 -10.76 15.26 -10.28
N THR A 256 -11.55 14.32 -9.74
CA THR A 256 -12.46 14.58 -8.62
C THR A 256 -11.72 15.06 -7.37
N ALA A 257 -10.54 14.51 -7.07
CA ALA A 257 -9.73 14.96 -5.94
C ALA A 257 -9.21 16.41 -6.15
N ILE A 258 -8.72 16.74 -7.35
CA ILE A 258 -8.29 18.10 -7.68
C ILE A 258 -9.48 19.07 -7.66
N HIS A 259 -10.64 18.67 -8.17
CA HIS A 259 -11.88 19.44 -8.05
C HIS A 259 -12.24 19.74 -6.60
N HIS A 260 -12.17 18.71 -5.74
CA HIS A 260 -12.47 18.85 -4.33
C HIS A 260 -11.50 19.83 -3.64
N LEU A 261 -10.20 19.79 -3.98
CA LEU A 261 -9.24 20.80 -3.53
C LEU A 261 -9.67 22.21 -3.95
N ILE A 262 -10.02 22.42 -5.22
CA ILE A 262 -10.47 23.74 -5.72
C ILE A 262 -11.65 24.27 -4.91
N LYS A 263 -12.62 23.41 -4.58
CA LYS A 263 -13.82 23.81 -3.84
C LYS A 263 -13.61 23.96 -2.33
N THR A 264 -12.64 23.25 -1.74
CA THR A 264 -12.45 23.21 -0.28
C THR A 264 -11.23 23.99 0.21
N SER A 265 -10.38 24.46 -0.71
CA SER A 265 -9.19 25.18 -0.32
C SER A 265 -9.49 26.48 0.40
N ARG A 266 -8.69 26.74 1.43
CA ARG A 266 -8.68 27.98 2.20
C ARG A 266 -7.55 28.91 1.76
N SER A 267 -6.68 28.46 0.89
CA SER A 267 -5.52 29.21 0.41
C SER A 267 -5.87 30.09 -0.79
N ASN A 268 -5.30 31.29 -0.81
CA ASN A 268 -5.38 32.19 -1.96
C ASN A 268 -4.03 32.89 -2.13
N PHE A 269 -3.12 32.25 -2.86
CA PHE A 269 -1.76 32.72 -3.07
C PHE A 269 -1.72 33.73 -4.23
N SER A 270 -1.01 34.84 -4.00
CA SER A 270 -0.60 35.74 -5.07
C SER A 270 0.47 35.08 -5.94
N SER A 271 0.71 35.59 -7.16
CA SER A 271 1.82 35.12 -8.00
C SER A 271 3.19 35.28 -7.32
N GLN A 272 3.35 36.27 -6.43
CA GLN A 272 4.56 36.42 -5.63
C GLN A 272 4.73 35.27 -4.63
N ASN A 273 3.65 34.88 -3.94
CA ASN A 273 3.65 33.75 -3.00
C ASN A 273 3.94 32.44 -3.74
N ILE A 274 3.31 32.21 -4.90
CA ILE A 274 3.60 31.04 -5.75
C ILE A 274 5.07 31.01 -6.13
N THR A 275 5.62 32.13 -6.60
CA THR A 275 7.03 32.23 -6.97
C THR A 275 7.95 31.93 -5.79
N TYR A 276 7.63 32.44 -4.60
CA TYR A 276 8.38 32.14 -3.38
C TYR A 276 8.35 30.65 -3.03
N ILE A 277 7.18 30.01 -3.08
CA ILE A 277 7.02 28.58 -2.78
C ILE A 277 7.80 27.73 -3.79
N VAL A 278 7.65 28.01 -5.09
CA VAL A 278 8.37 27.32 -6.16
C VAL A 278 9.88 27.47 -5.97
N ASN A 279 10.36 28.68 -5.70
CA ASN A 279 11.78 28.91 -5.44
C ASN A 279 12.26 28.21 -4.17
N SER A 280 11.44 28.10 -3.12
CA SER A 280 11.80 27.38 -1.90
C SER A 280 12.06 25.89 -2.16
N PHE A 281 11.34 25.29 -3.11
CA PHE A 281 11.60 23.91 -3.55
C PHE A 281 12.80 23.78 -4.49
N LEU A 282 13.04 24.77 -5.36
CA LEU A 282 14.10 24.71 -6.36
C LEU A 282 15.45 25.26 -5.88
N LYS A 283 15.48 25.97 -4.75
CA LYS A 283 16.70 26.51 -4.17
C LYS A 283 17.72 25.40 -3.89
N HIS A 284 18.92 25.63 -4.40
CA HIS A 284 20.10 24.82 -4.14
C HIS A 284 20.94 25.48 -3.05
N GLU A 285 20.45 25.53 -1.81
CA GLU A 285 21.30 25.86 -0.65
C GLU A 285 22.23 24.70 -0.33
#